data_AF-E0TX70-F1
#
_entry.id   AF-E0TX70-F1
#
_cell.length_a   1.000
_cell.length_b   1.000
_cell.length_c   1.000
_cell.angle_alpha   90.00
_cell.angle_beta   90.00
_cell.angle_gamma   90.00
#
_symmetry.space_group_name_H-M   'P 1'
#
loop_
_entity.id
_entity.type
_entity.pdbx_description
1 polymer ?
#
loop_
_entity_poly.entity_id
_entity_poly.type
_entity_poly.pdbx_seq_one_letter_code
_entity_poly.pdbx_strand_id
1 'polypeptide(L)'
;MNFDTKYLIRWGIPGWVFIMLISLPILFLYHDELLKFKIDISKTLGLFVSLAFFGVTIGYIMQQIHFSNRWSKNKQIIDEAARMTNAVEEHVKGVSLHEWGEGDHHKDYYVFEYVWHRGLLKLKDAAQRDYIADRYRHILSTIHSLGTLRVSLVISIVINFVTLIKYNFDSYLNQTLNPNMYIFNLVIFLIYFGLIGWLFKVVSKGYEHYSANLNAFQGYFLNELINWNTFKENEQLQENDDADEIEPSY
;
A
#
# COMPACT_ATOMS: atom_id res chain seq x y z
N MET A 1 -14.02 -5.01 21.76
CA MET A 1 -13.16 -5.11 20.56
C MET A 1 -11.77 -4.64 20.97
N ASN A 2 -10.80 -5.54 21.11
CA ASN A 2 -9.45 -5.17 21.53
C ASN A 2 -8.76 -4.47 20.36
N PHE A 3 -8.39 -3.20 20.54
CA PHE A 3 -7.62 -2.46 19.56
C PHE A 3 -6.22 -3.05 19.51
N ASP A 4 -5.92 -3.78 18.44
CA ASP A 4 -4.62 -4.43 18.26
C ASP A 4 -3.55 -3.37 17.93
N THR A 5 -2.49 -3.32 18.74
CA THR A 5 -1.40 -2.34 18.65
C THR A 5 -0.78 -2.26 17.24
N LYS A 6 -0.88 -3.34 16.46
CA LYS A 6 -0.44 -3.36 15.05
C LYS A 6 -1.12 -2.29 14.18
N TYR A 7 -2.36 -1.90 14.50
CA TYR A 7 -3.07 -0.84 13.78
C TYR A 7 -2.57 0.56 14.16
N LEU A 8 -2.17 0.76 15.42
CA LEU A 8 -1.55 2.00 15.88
C LEU A 8 -0.26 2.26 15.12
N ILE A 9 0.58 1.23 14.96
CA ILE A 9 1.88 1.34 14.28
C ILE A 9 1.66 1.54 12.77
N ARG A 10 0.73 0.77 12.18
CA ARG A 10 0.45 0.82 10.73
C ARG A 10 -0.15 2.16 10.28
N TRP A 11 -1.01 2.77 11.08
CA TRP A 11 -1.65 4.05 10.73
C TRP A 11 -0.95 5.25 11.37
N GLY A 12 -0.32 5.10 12.53
CA GLY A 12 0.38 6.18 13.22
C GLY A 12 1.63 6.66 12.49
N ILE A 13 2.49 5.74 12.03
CA ILE A 13 3.78 6.10 11.41
C ILE A 13 3.61 7.06 10.22
N PRO A 14 2.76 6.77 9.21
CA PRO A 14 2.59 7.68 8.07
C PRO A 14 2.09 9.08 8.49
N GLY A 15 1.18 9.15 9.46
CA GLY A 15 0.67 10.42 9.96
C GLY A 15 1.69 11.20 10.79
N TRP A 16 2.49 10.54 11.63
CA TRP A 16 3.58 11.20 12.36
C TRP A 16 4.68 11.67 11.42
N VAL A 17 5.04 10.88 10.41
CA VAL A 17 5.97 11.31 9.35
C VAL A 17 5.42 12.54 8.66
N PHE A 18 4.14 12.55 8.27
CA PHE A 18 3.51 13.73 7.69
C PHE A 18 3.60 14.96 8.59
N ILE A 19 3.17 14.85 9.86
CA ILE A 19 3.21 15.95 10.83
C ILE A 19 4.64 16.49 10.95
N MET A 20 5.63 15.61 11.16
CA MET A 20 7.03 16.00 11.31
C MET A 20 7.56 16.72 10.07
N LEU A 21 7.21 16.22 8.88
CA LEU A 21 7.64 16.82 7.63
C LEU A 21 7.00 18.19 7.43
N ILE A 22 5.71 18.40 7.72
CA ILE A 22 5.12 19.73 7.59
C ILE A 22 5.57 20.69 8.70
N SER A 23 5.82 20.20 9.91
CA SER A 23 6.19 21.05 11.04
C SER A 23 7.60 21.59 10.90
N LEU A 24 8.54 20.79 10.38
CA LEU A 24 9.95 21.16 10.35
C LEU A 24 10.20 22.46 9.57
N PRO A 25 9.69 22.65 8.34
CA PRO A 25 9.89 23.90 7.61
C PRO A 25 9.13 25.08 8.22
N ILE A 26 7.98 24.85 8.86
CA ILE A 26 7.26 25.89 9.60
C ILE A 26 8.14 26.39 10.77
N LEU A 27 8.79 25.48 11.49
CA LEU A 27 9.70 25.85 12.59
C LEU A 27 10.86 26.73 12.09
N PHE A 28 11.41 26.44 10.90
CA PHE A 28 12.48 27.24 10.32
C PHE A 28 12.01 28.60 9.80
N LEU A 29 10.87 28.65 9.11
CA LEU A 29 10.34 29.89 8.52
C LEU A 29 9.80 30.87 9.57
N TYR A 30 9.19 30.36 10.64
CA TYR A 30 8.53 31.17 11.68
C TYR A 30 9.27 31.13 13.02
N HIS A 31 10.56 30.82 12.99
CA HIS A 31 11.43 30.68 14.17
C HIS A 31 11.30 31.87 15.16
N ASP A 32 11.32 33.11 14.65
CA ASP A 32 11.31 34.31 15.52
C ASP A 32 9.98 34.50 16.24
N GLU A 33 8.88 34.08 15.62
CA GLU A 33 7.55 34.13 16.23
C GLU A 33 7.38 33.00 17.24
N LEU A 34 7.94 31.82 16.96
CA LEU A 34 7.90 30.67 17.83
C LEU A 34 8.76 30.84 19.09
N LEU A 35 9.91 31.52 18.99
CA LEU A 35 10.73 31.85 20.16
C LEU A 35 10.04 32.78 21.16
N LYS A 36 9.04 33.55 20.71
CA LYS A 36 8.22 34.41 21.60
C LYS A 36 7.20 33.62 22.40
N PHE A 37 6.92 32.37 22.02
CA PHE A 37 6.03 31.49 22.79
C PHE A 37 6.74 31.01 24.06
N LYS A 38 6.20 31.37 25.23
CA LYS A 38 6.60 30.76 26.51
C LYS A 38 6.04 29.34 26.58
N ILE A 39 6.90 28.36 26.32
CA ILE A 39 6.56 26.95 26.40
C ILE A 39 6.71 26.47 27.85
N ASP A 40 5.62 25.91 28.39
CA ASP A 40 5.57 25.29 29.71
C ASP A 40 5.55 23.75 29.55
N ILE A 41 6.12 23.01 30.49
CA ILE A 41 6.21 21.54 30.48
C ILE A 41 4.84 20.91 30.30
N SER A 42 3.82 21.41 31.00
CA SER A 42 2.44 20.90 30.86
C SER A 42 1.87 21.12 29.46
N LYS A 43 2.20 22.25 28.82
CA LYS A 43 1.76 22.56 27.44
C LYS A 43 2.49 21.70 26.42
N THR A 44 3.79 21.49 26.61
CA THR A 44 4.60 20.58 25.79
C THR A 44 4.09 19.15 25.87
N LEU A 45 3.79 18.66 27.07
CA LEU A 45 3.26 17.32 27.26
C LEU A 45 1.88 17.18 26.60
N GLY A 46 1.00 18.16 26.79
CA GLY A 46 -0.30 18.21 26.13
C GLY A 46 -0.20 18.21 24.60
N LEU A 47 0.77 18.95 24.05
CA LEU A 47 1.07 18.96 22.62
C LEU A 47 1.54 17.59 22.13
N PHE A 48 2.47 16.93 22.82
CA PHE A 48 2.94 15.58 22.44
C PHE A 48 1.82 14.56 22.43
N VAL A 49 0.97 14.54 23.47
CA VAL A 49 -0.18 13.61 23.54
C VAL A 49 -1.15 13.88 22.39
N SER A 50 -1.41 15.15 22.09
CA SER A 50 -2.27 15.53 20.97
C SER A 50 -1.69 15.10 19.64
N LEU A 51 -0.40 15.33 19.39
CA LEU A 51 0.29 14.93 18.17
C LEU A 51 0.30 13.41 17.97
N ALA A 52 0.44 12.65 19.06
CA ALA A 52 0.35 11.19 19.02
C ALA A 52 -1.03 10.74 18.51
N PHE A 53 -2.10 11.29 19.08
CA PHE A 53 -3.48 10.99 18.65
C PHE A 53 -3.74 11.45 17.20
N PHE A 54 -3.42 12.70 16.88
CA PHE A 54 -3.66 13.26 15.55
C PHE A 54 -2.88 12.51 14.46
N GLY A 55 -1.67 12.04 14.74
CA GLY A 55 -0.92 11.25 13.77
C GLY A 55 -1.63 9.97 13.38
N VAL A 56 -2.25 9.25 14.33
CA VAL A 56 -3.03 8.05 14.02
C VAL A 56 -4.24 8.38 13.15
N THR A 57 -4.99 9.45 13.50
CA THR A 57 -6.16 9.88 12.73
C THR A 57 -5.77 10.31 11.31
N ILE A 58 -4.74 11.12 11.17
CA ILE A 58 -4.25 11.61 9.88
C ILE A 58 -3.76 10.44 9.02
N GLY A 59 -2.98 9.52 9.59
CA GLY A 59 -2.49 8.38 8.82
C GLY A 59 -3.61 7.41 8.42
N TYR A 60 -4.68 7.28 9.21
CA TYR A 60 -5.88 6.58 8.77
C TYR A 60 -6.55 7.26 7.57
N ILE A 61 -6.67 8.59 7.57
CA ILE A 61 -7.20 9.32 6.40
C ILE A 61 -6.32 9.10 5.18
N MET A 62 -4.99 9.14 5.33
CA MET A 62 -4.05 8.87 4.24
C MET A 62 -4.18 7.44 3.71
N GLN A 63 -4.47 6.48 4.58
CA GLN A 63 -4.75 5.09 4.20
C GLN A 63 -6.01 5.01 3.34
N GLN A 64 -7.06 5.75 3.68
CA GLN A 64 -8.28 5.83 2.86
C GLN A 64 -8.02 6.49 1.51
N ILE A 65 -7.23 7.57 1.47
CA ILE A 65 -6.82 8.22 0.22
C ILE A 65 -6.01 7.25 -0.66
N HIS A 66 -5.07 6.51 -0.07
CA HIS A 66 -4.29 5.50 -0.79
C HIS A 66 -5.20 4.42 -1.38
N PHE A 67 -6.10 3.87 -0.56
CA PHE A 67 -7.04 2.84 -0.98
C PHE A 67 -7.96 3.34 -2.10
N SER A 68 -8.57 4.52 -1.93
CA SER A 68 -9.43 5.15 -2.93
C SER A 68 -8.70 5.39 -4.26
N ASN A 69 -7.47 5.88 -4.22
CA ASN A 69 -6.67 6.12 -5.43
C ASN A 69 -6.32 4.81 -6.14
N ARG A 70 -5.90 3.79 -5.39
CA ARG A 70 -5.54 2.47 -5.95
C ARG A 70 -6.76 1.80 -6.57
N TRP A 71 -7.88 1.80 -5.85
CA TRP A 71 -9.12 1.18 -6.29
C TRP A 71 -9.74 1.88 -7.51
N SER A 72 -9.69 3.21 -7.56
CA SER A 72 -10.31 3.98 -8.63
C SER A 72 -9.51 4.01 -9.93
N LYS A 73 -8.17 3.83 -9.88
CA LYS A 73 -7.29 4.18 -11.03
C LYS A 73 -6.44 3.04 -11.57
N ASN A 74 -6.16 1.98 -10.80
CA ASN A 74 -5.20 0.96 -11.23
C ASN A 74 -5.90 -0.26 -11.83
N LYS A 75 -5.92 -0.29 -13.18
CA LYS A 75 -6.36 -1.42 -14.01
C LYS A 75 -5.43 -2.64 -13.93
N GLN A 76 -4.17 -2.44 -13.50
CA GLN A 76 -3.08 -3.42 -13.62
C GLN A 76 -2.84 -4.32 -12.39
N ILE A 77 -3.69 -4.26 -11.35
CA ILE A 77 -3.37 -4.95 -10.07
C ILE A 77 -3.26 -6.46 -10.25
N ILE A 78 -3.89 -7.02 -11.28
CA ILE A 78 -4.11 -8.46 -11.42
C ILE A 78 -3.66 -8.97 -12.77
N ASP A 79 -3.58 -8.09 -13.78
CA ASP A 79 -3.18 -8.46 -15.13
C ASP A 79 -1.84 -9.21 -15.11
N GLU A 80 -0.91 -8.81 -14.24
CA GLU A 80 0.37 -9.51 -14.07
C GLU A 80 0.22 -10.88 -13.41
N ALA A 81 -0.56 -11.00 -12.34
CA ALA A 81 -0.80 -12.28 -11.65
C ALA A 81 -1.56 -13.27 -12.56
N ALA A 82 -2.55 -12.77 -13.29
CA ALA A 82 -3.33 -13.51 -14.26
C ALA A 82 -2.46 -14.00 -15.42
N ARG A 83 -1.55 -13.17 -15.95
CA ARG A 83 -0.59 -13.57 -16.99
C ARG A 83 0.38 -14.66 -16.55
N MET A 84 0.72 -14.71 -15.26
CA MET A 84 1.58 -15.77 -14.71
C MET A 84 0.85 -17.11 -14.53
N THR A 85 -0.45 -17.14 -14.75
CA THR A 85 -1.26 -18.35 -14.62
C THR A 85 -1.73 -18.80 -16.00
N ASN A 86 -1.12 -19.85 -16.53
CA ASN A 86 -1.34 -20.30 -17.92
C ASN A 86 -2.79 -20.70 -18.22
N ALA A 87 -3.57 -21.03 -17.19
CA ALA A 87 -4.96 -21.48 -17.30
C ALA A 87 -5.96 -20.57 -16.55
N VAL A 88 -5.54 -19.36 -16.10
CA VAL A 88 -6.46 -18.47 -15.38
C VAL A 88 -7.63 -18.10 -16.25
N GLU A 89 -7.43 -17.77 -17.52
CA GLU A 89 -8.53 -17.36 -18.39
C GLU A 89 -9.59 -18.46 -18.55
N GLU A 90 -9.18 -19.73 -18.64
CA GLU A 90 -10.09 -20.87 -18.79
C GLU A 90 -10.84 -21.19 -17.49
N HIS A 91 -10.13 -21.23 -16.35
CA HIS A 91 -10.74 -21.47 -15.04
C HIS A 91 -11.58 -20.28 -14.53
N VAL A 92 -11.20 -19.05 -14.88
CA VAL A 92 -11.95 -17.84 -14.57
C VAL A 92 -13.19 -17.75 -15.44
N LYS A 93 -13.10 -18.00 -16.76
CA LYS A 93 -14.28 -18.05 -17.66
C LYS A 93 -15.30 -19.10 -17.23
N GLY A 94 -14.86 -20.21 -16.63
CA GLY A 94 -15.77 -21.23 -16.08
C GLY A 94 -16.53 -20.81 -14.81
N VAL A 95 -16.12 -19.72 -14.16
CA VAL A 95 -16.67 -19.25 -12.88
C VAL A 95 -17.26 -17.84 -12.97
N SER A 96 -16.80 -17.03 -13.92
CA SER A 96 -17.23 -15.66 -14.11
C SER A 96 -18.60 -15.59 -14.79
N LEU A 97 -19.50 -14.75 -14.26
CA LEU A 97 -20.76 -14.39 -14.92
C LEU A 97 -20.56 -13.30 -15.99
N HIS A 98 -19.32 -12.89 -16.24
CA HIS A 98 -18.92 -11.85 -17.18
C HIS A 98 -17.64 -12.30 -17.90
N GLU A 99 -17.47 -11.89 -19.15
CA GLU A 99 -16.28 -12.20 -19.93
C GLU A 99 -15.07 -11.44 -19.38
N TRP A 100 -14.04 -12.18 -18.97
CA TRP A 100 -12.80 -11.60 -18.47
C TRP A 100 -12.15 -10.70 -19.53
N GLY A 101 -11.74 -9.48 -19.16
CA GLY A 101 -11.04 -8.58 -20.07
C GLY A 101 -11.92 -7.70 -20.95
N GLU A 102 -13.25 -7.75 -20.85
CA GLU A 102 -14.19 -6.86 -21.56
C GLU A 102 -14.28 -5.43 -20.95
N GLY A 103 -13.25 -5.01 -20.20
CA GLY A 103 -13.05 -3.62 -19.80
C GLY A 103 -13.57 -3.23 -18.40
N ASP A 104 -14.26 -4.13 -17.70
CA ASP A 104 -14.64 -3.95 -16.28
C ASP A 104 -13.63 -4.61 -15.33
N HIS A 105 -12.46 -3.99 -15.22
CA HIS A 105 -11.35 -4.48 -14.39
C HIS A 105 -11.70 -4.67 -12.91
N HIS A 106 -12.74 -3.99 -12.41
CA HIS A 106 -13.23 -4.17 -11.05
C HIS A 106 -13.91 -5.53 -10.87
N LYS A 107 -14.66 -5.99 -11.88
CA LYS A 107 -15.24 -7.34 -11.87
C LYS A 107 -14.18 -8.41 -12.01
N ASP A 108 -13.21 -8.21 -12.89
CA ASP A 108 -12.06 -9.11 -13.04
C ASP A 108 -11.32 -9.26 -11.69
N TYR A 109 -11.21 -8.16 -10.93
CA TYR A 109 -10.70 -8.21 -9.55
C TYR A 109 -11.45 -9.12 -8.61
N TYR A 110 -12.75 -8.94 -8.53
CA TYR A 110 -13.55 -9.74 -7.62
C TYR A 110 -13.57 -11.22 -8.00
N VAL A 111 -13.57 -11.53 -9.30
CA VAL A 111 -13.49 -12.92 -9.76
C VAL A 111 -12.14 -13.53 -9.41
N PHE A 112 -11.04 -12.81 -9.63
CA PHE A 112 -9.70 -13.31 -9.27
C PHE A 112 -9.57 -13.56 -7.77
N GLU A 113 -9.98 -12.62 -6.93
CA GLU A 113 -9.99 -12.78 -5.46
C GLU A 113 -10.87 -13.97 -5.04
N TYR A 114 -12.03 -14.17 -5.69
CA TYR A 114 -12.89 -15.32 -5.44
C TYR A 114 -12.19 -16.65 -5.77
N VAL A 115 -11.59 -16.75 -6.95
CA VAL A 115 -10.87 -17.96 -7.40
C VAL A 115 -9.68 -18.24 -6.48
N TRP A 116 -8.92 -17.22 -6.12
CA TRP A 116 -7.83 -17.29 -5.14
C TRP A 116 -8.31 -17.84 -3.79
N HIS A 117 -9.37 -17.24 -3.22
CA HIS A 117 -9.93 -17.66 -1.94
C HIS A 117 -10.46 -19.09 -1.98
N ARG A 118 -11.17 -19.46 -3.04
CA ARG A 118 -11.67 -20.82 -3.25
C ARG A 118 -10.52 -21.83 -3.36
N GLY A 119 -9.43 -21.46 -4.01
CA GLY A 119 -8.21 -22.25 -4.08
C GLY A 119 -7.63 -22.56 -2.70
N LEU A 120 -7.55 -21.55 -1.82
CA LEU A 120 -7.08 -21.72 -0.44
C LEU A 120 -7.96 -22.69 0.37
N LEU A 121 -9.28 -22.67 0.16
CA LEU A 121 -10.22 -23.55 0.86
C LEU A 121 -10.06 -25.03 0.45
N LYS A 122 -9.51 -25.32 -0.73
CA LYS A 122 -9.25 -26.70 -1.17
C LYS A 122 -8.06 -27.34 -0.44
N LEU A 123 -7.21 -26.56 0.22
CA LEU A 123 -6.11 -27.09 1.02
C LEU A 123 -6.63 -27.84 2.25
N LYS A 124 -6.30 -29.13 2.34
CA LYS A 124 -6.69 -29.99 3.48
C LYS A 124 -5.87 -29.71 4.74
N ASP A 125 -4.61 -29.32 4.59
CA ASP A 125 -3.74 -28.97 5.71
C ASP A 125 -4.00 -27.55 6.22
N ALA A 126 -4.45 -27.45 7.48
CA ALA A 126 -4.69 -26.18 8.14
C ALA A 126 -3.40 -25.36 8.32
N ALA A 127 -2.27 -26.01 8.64
CA ALA A 127 -1.02 -25.30 8.88
C ALA A 127 -0.49 -24.63 7.61
N GLN A 128 -0.55 -25.35 6.48
CA GLN A 128 -0.19 -24.79 5.17
C GLN A 128 -1.10 -23.62 4.77
N ARG A 129 -2.42 -23.78 4.94
CA ARG A 129 -3.39 -22.73 4.63
C ARG A 129 -3.18 -21.48 5.47
N ASP A 130 -2.95 -21.64 6.77
CA ASP A 130 -2.73 -20.52 7.69
C ASP A 130 -1.43 -19.78 7.35
N TYR A 131 -0.36 -20.51 7.03
CA TYR A 131 0.90 -19.90 6.58
C TYR A 131 0.73 -19.07 5.30
N ILE A 132 0.01 -19.58 4.29
CA ILE A 132 -0.22 -18.88 3.03
C ILE A 132 -1.07 -17.62 3.27
N ALA A 133 -2.13 -17.74 4.07
CA ALA A 133 -3.00 -16.63 4.44
C ALA A 133 -2.23 -15.53 5.20
N ASP A 134 -1.38 -15.91 6.16
CA ASP A 134 -0.56 -14.96 6.92
C ASP A 134 0.50 -14.29 6.04
N ARG A 135 1.13 -15.04 5.13
CA ARG A 135 2.08 -14.46 4.16
C ARG A 135 1.40 -13.46 3.23
N TYR A 136 0.23 -13.81 2.68
CA TYR A 136 -0.57 -12.89 1.87
C TYR A 136 -0.93 -11.63 2.67
N ARG A 137 -1.43 -11.79 3.91
CA ARG A 137 -1.78 -10.68 4.80
C ARG A 137 -0.58 -9.79 5.10
N HIS A 138 0.60 -10.38 5.29
CA HIS A 138 1.84 -9.65 5.53
C HIS A 138 2.22 -8.79 4.32
N ILE A 139 2.27 -9.37 3.12
CA ILE A 139 2.63 -8.66 1.88
C ILE A 139 1.64 -7.51 1.63
N LEU A 140 0.34 -7.80 1.70
CA LEU A 140 -0.72 -6.81 1.48
C LEU A 140 -0.66 -5.67 2.50
N SER A 141 -0.45 -6.00 3.78
CA SER A 141 -0.22 -5.02 4.84
C SER A 141 0.95 -4.09 4.52
N THR A 142 2.07 -4.65 4.07
CA THR A 142 3.28 -3.89 3.76
C THR A 142 3.07 -2.96 2.57
N ILE A 143 2.42 -3.45 1.50
CA ILE A 143 2.02 -2.63 0.35
C ILE A 143 1.17 -1.45 0.80
N HIS A 144 0.16 -1.70 1.62
CA HIS A 144 -0.73 -0.65 2.13
C HIS A 144 0.01 0.36 3.00
N SER A 145 0.89 -0.10 3.90
CA SER A 145 1.69 0.79 4.74
C SER A 145 2.61 1.70 3.90
N LEU A 146 3.28 1.13 2.90
CA LEU A 146 4.16 1.89 1.99
C LEU A 146 3.34 2.83 1.09
N GLY A 147 2.17 2.40 0.63
CA GLY A 147 1.26 3.20 -0.17
C GLY A 147 0.76 4.42 0.59
N THR A 148 0.35 4.24 1.85
CA THR A 148 -0.04 5.32 2.75
C THR A 148 1.11 6.29 2.99
N LEU A 149 2.33 5.78 3.24
CA LEU A 149 3.50 6.61 3.40
C LEU A 149 3.82 7.44 2.14
N ARG A 150 3.66 6.88 0.93
CA ARG A 150 3.80 7.63 -0.33
C ARG A 150 2.81 8.79 -0.40
N VAL A 151 1.55 8.54 -0.03
CA VAL A 151 0.52 9.59 0.04
C VAL A 151 0.92 10.68 1.04
N SER A 152 1.39 10.30 2.23
CA SER A 152 1.91 11.23 3.24
C SER A 152 3.01 12.13 2.68
N LEU A 153 3.98 11.55 1.98
CA LEU A 153 5.10 12.29 1.37
C LEU A 153 4.63 13.24 0.28
N VAL A 154 3.74 12.79 -0.62
CA VAL A 154 3.21 13.66 -1.70
C VAL A 154 2.46 14.85 -1.12
N ILE A 155 1.55 14.61 -0.17
CA ILE A 155 0.80 15.71 0.47
C ILE A 155 1.75 16.64 1.22
N SER A 156 2.77 16.11 1.91
CA SER A 156 3.80 16.92 2.57
C SER A 156 4.54 17.83 1.58
N ILE A 157 4.92 17.32 0.40
CA ILE A 157 5.56 18.14 -0.65
C ILE A 157 4.64 19.30 -1.05
N VAL A 158 3.37 19.01 -1.32
CA VAL A 158 2.40 20.04 -1.74
C VAL A 158 2.23 21.10 -0.66
N ILE A 159 2.02 20.71 0.60
CA ILE A 159 1.83 21.65 1.70
C ILE A 159 3.08 22.52 1.91
N ASN A 160 4.27 21.92 1.87
CA ASN A 160 5.51 22.67 2.05
C ASN A 160 5.79 23.61 0.88
N PHE A 161 5.42 23.22 -0.34
CA PHE A 161 5.52 24.08 -1.51
C PHE A 161 4.58 25.30 -1.38
N VAL A 162 3.33 25.08 -0.98
CA VAL A 162 2.36 26.16 -0.70
C VAL A 162 2.86 27.07 0.42
N THR A 163 3.40 26.49 1.50
CA THR A 163 3.95 27.23 2.65
C THR A 163 5.12 28.11 2.23
N LEU A 164 6.03 27.58 1.42
CA LEU A 164 7.15 28.33 0.86
C LEU A 164 6.67 29.50 -0.01
N ILE A 165 5.73 29.28 -0.92
CA ILE A 165 5.17 30.35 -1.75
C ILE A 165 4.54 31.44 -0.88
N LYS A 166 3.71 31.05 0.09
CA LYS A 166 3.04 31.98 1.00
C LYS A 166 4.05 32.82 1.78
N TYR A 167 5.04 32.18 2.40
CA TYR A 167 6.07 32.89 3.17
C TYR A 167 6.82 33.93 2.32
N ASN A 168 7.19 33.57 1.10
CA ASN A 168 7.88 34.49 0.20
C ASN A 168 6.99 35.65 -0.25
N PHE A 169 5.71 35.38 -0.51
CA PHE A 169 4.73 36.41 -0.85
C PHE A 169 4.52 37.40 0.31
N ASP A 170 4.32 36.89 1.53
CA ASP A 170 4.13 37.70 2.74
C ASP A 170 5.38 38.56 3.04
N SER A 171 6.58 37.98 2.91
CA SER A 171 7.85 38.68 3.13
C SER A 171 8.10 39.78 2.08
N TYR A 172 7.72 39.54 0.83
CA TYR A 172 7.80 40.53 -0.24
C TYR A 172 6.85 41.70 0.00
N LEU A 173 5.58 41.43 0.32
CA LEU A 173 4.59 42.49 0.57
C LEU A 173 4.91 43.34 1.80
N ASN A 174 5.40 42.72 2.88
CA ASN A 174 5.72 43.42 4.13
C ASN A 174 7.10 44.10 4.13
N GLN A 175 7.84 44.05 3.01
CA GLN A 175 9.19 44.60 2.87
C GLN A 175 10.20 44.10 3.94
N THR A 176 9.94 42.96 4.55
CA THR A 176 10.81 42.32 5.56
C THR A 176 11.90 41.45 4.92
N LEU A 177 12.04 41.51 3.60
CA LEU A 177 12.85 40.57 2.84
C LEU A 177 14.35 40.91 2.97
N ASN A 178 15.03 40.22 3.89
CA ASN A 178 16.48 40.22 3.95
C ASN A 178 17.04 39.25 2.89
N PRO A 179 17.79 39.73 1.87
CA PRO A 179 18.25 38.89 0.77
C PRO A 179 19.12 37.70 1.22
N ASN A 180 19.93 37.87 2.25
CA ASN A 180 20.79 36.81 2.76
C ASN A 180 19.98 35.70 3.45
N MET A 181 18.98 36.08 4.25
CA MET A 181 18.06 35.12 4.88
C MET A 181 17.19 34.41 3.85
N TYR A 182 16.77 35.12 2.79
CA TYR A 182 16.03 34.54 1.69
C TYR A 182 16.83 33.45 0.96
N ILE A 183 18.08 33.74 0.58
CA ILE A 183 18.96 32.77 -0.09
C ILE A 183 19.22 31.57 0.83
N PHE A 184 19.49 31.81 2.11
CA PHE A 184 19.69 30.75 3.10
C PHE A 184 18.46 29.82 3.22
N ASN A 185 17.26 30.40 3.37
CA ASN A 185 16.01 29.63 3.43
C ASN A 185 15.77 28.83 2.14
N LEU A 186 16.03 29.42 0.97
CA LEU A 186 15.88 28.75 -0.31
C LEU A 186 16.81 27.53 -0.43
N VAL A 187 18.08 27.67 -0.03
CA VAL A 187 19.05 26.55 -0.02
C VAL A 187 18.59 25.44 0.92
N ILE A 188 18.14 25.77 2.14
CA ILE A 188 17.61 24.78 3.09
C ILE A 188 16.39 24.06 2.49
N PHE A 189 15.47 24.78 1.87
CA PHE A 189 14.30 24.18 1.23
C PHE A 189 14.66 23.24 0.08
N LEU A 190 15.66 23.59 -0.74
CA LEU A 190 16.15 22.71 -1.80
C LEU A 190 16.73 21.41 -1.23
N ILE A 191 17.52 21.49 -0.16
CA ILE A 191 18.05 20.30 0.54
C ILE A 191 16.91 19.47 1.10
N TYR A 192 15.95 20.11 1.78
CA TYR A 192 14.78 19.46 2.36
C TYR A 192 13.92 18.74 1.31
N PHE A 193 13.61 19.38 0.18
CA PHE A 193 12.89 18.75 -0.93
C PHE A 193 13.70 17.62 -1.56
N GLY A 194 15.03 17.75 -1.65
CA GLY A 194 15.93 16.69 -2.08
C GLY A 194 15.83 15.45 -1.17
N LEU A 195 15.83 15.64 0.15
CA LEU A 195 15.68 14.57 1.13
C LEU A 195 14.30 13.89 1.04
N ILE A 196 13.22 14.65 0.93
CA ILE A 196 11.88 14.08 0.76
C ILE A 196 11.75 13.35 -0.57
N GLY A 197 12.29 13.91 -1.66
CA GLY A 197 12.28 13.26 -2.97
C GLY A 197 13.07 11.95 -2.96
N TRP A 198 14.22 11.92 -2.27
CA TRP A 198 14.99 10.71 -2.05
C TRP A 198 14.20 9.67 -1.25
N LEU A 199 13.60 10.07 -0.14
CA LEU A 199 12.75 9.18 0.68
C LEU A 199 11.56 8.64 -0.12
N PHE A 200 10.88 9.49 -0.90
CA PHE A 200 9.78 9.09 -1.77
C PHE A 200 10.23 8.05 -2.79
N LYS A 201 11.41 8.20 -3.38
CA LYS A 201 11.99 7.20 -4.30
C LYS A 201 12.26 5.87 -3.60
N VAL A 202 12.83 5.88 -2.40
CA VAL A 202 13.10 4.66 -1.61
C VAL A 202 11.80 3.93 -1.28
N VAL A 203 10.79 4.66 -0.76
CA VAL A 203 9.48 4.09 -0.41
C VAL A 203 8.76 3.57 -1.66
N SER A 204 8.85 4.28 -2.79
CA SER A 204 8.23 3.86 -4.05
C SER A 204 8.83 2.56 -4.59
N LYS A 205 10.16 2.41 -4.55
CA LYS A 205 10.83 1.15 -4.92
C LYS A 205 10.37 -0.02 -4.04
N GLY A 206 10.26 0.21 -2.72
CA GLY A 206 9.73 -0.81 -1.81
C GLY A 206 8.29 -1.20 -2.17
N TYR A 207 7.43 -0.20 -2.42
CA TYR A 207 6.05 -0.42 -2.80
C TYR A 207 5.90 -1.22 -4.09
N GLU A 208 6.70 -0.90 -5.11
CA GLU A 208 6.76 -1.62 -6.39
C GLU A 208 7.21 -3.07 -6.18
N HIS A 209 8.30 -3.27 -5.43
CA HIS A 209 8.82 -4.60 -5.12
C HIS A 209 7.77 -5.49 -4.44
N TYR A 210 7.14 -4.99 -3.37
CA TYR A 210 6.12 -5.78 -2.65
C TYR A 210 4.86 -6.01 -3.49
N SER A 211 4.48 -5.05 -4.34
CA SER A 211 3.35 -5.23 -5.27
C SER A 211 3.64 -6.30 -6.31
N ALA A 212 4.82 -6.31 -6.92
CA ALA A 212 5.24 -7.36 -7.85
C ALA A 212 5.35 -8.72 -7.15
N ASN A 213 5.87 -8.75 -5.92
CA ASN A 213 5.94 -9.97 -5.12
C ASN A 213 4.55 -10.53 -4.79
N LEU A 214 3.55 -9.67 -4.51
CA LEU A 214 2.17 -10.12 -4.33
C LEU A 214 1.62 -10.77 -5.61
N ASN A 215 1.82 -10.12 -6.75
CA ASN A 215 1.34 -10.62 -8.03
C ASN A 215 1.99 -11.96 -8.38
N ALA A 216 3.31 -12.07 -8.19
CA ALA A 216 4.04 -13.33 -8.39
C ALA A 216 3.57 -14.41 -7.42
N PHE A 217 3.44 -14.09 -6.13
CA PHE A 217 2.96 -15.04 -5.13
C PHE A 217 1.57 -15.57 -5.47
N GLN A 218 0.65 -14.68 -5.88
CA GLN A 218 -0.70 -15.08 -6.27
C GLN A 218 -0.71 -15.87 -7.59
N GLY A 219 0.04 -15.43 -8.60
CA GLY A 219 0.11 -16.11 -9.89
C GLY A 219 0.67 -17.52 -9.78
N TYR A 220 1.86 -17.68 -9.17
CA TYR A 220 2.49 -19.00 -9.04
C TYR A 220 1.66 -19.96 -8.21
N PHE A 221 1.13 -19.51 -7.08
CA PHE A 221 0.35 -20.38 -6.20
C PHE A 221 -0.98 -20.79 -6.85
N LEU A 222 -1.65 -19.87 -7.54
CA LEU A 222 -2.89 -20.21 -8.23
C LEU A 222 -2.63 -21.17 -9.39
N ASN A 223 -1.55 -20.95 -10.15
CA ASN A 223 -1.12 -21.87 -11.20
C ASN A 223 -0.81 -23.27 -10.66
N GLU A 224 -0.14 -23.37 -9.52
CA GLU A 224 0.12 -24.64 -8.84
C GLU A 224 -1.19 -25.33 -8.43
N LEU A 225 -2.12 -24.60 -7.80
CA LEU A 225 -3.41 -25.15 -7.39
C LEU A 225 -4.27 -25.64 -8.56
N ILE A 226 -4.28 -24.91 -9.68
CA ILE A 226 -5.04 -25.31 -10.87
C ILE A 226 -4.44 -26.59 -11.44
N ASN A 227 -3.13 -26.59 -11.71
CA ASN A 227 -2.44 -27.73 -12.33
C ASN A 227 -2.39 -28.97 -11.42
N TRP A 228 -2.33 -28.79 -10.10
CA TRP A 228 -2.38 -29.91 -9.14
C TRP A 228 -3.72 -30.65 -9.22
N ASN A 229 -4.83 -29.94 -9.38
CA ASN A 229 -6.14 -30.58 -9.55
C ASN A 229 -6.22 -31.33 -10.88
N THR A 230 -5.72 -30.73 -11.96
CA THR A 230 -5.66 -31.39 -13.29
C THR A 230 -4.83 -32.67 -13.24
N PHE A 231 -3.69 -32.66 -12.54
CA PHE A 231 -2.82 -33.83 -12.43
C PHE A 231 -3.51 -34.97 -11.65
N LYS A 232 -4.19 -34.66 -10.55
CA LYS A 232 -4.94 -35.66 -9.76
C LYS A 232 -6.17 -36.21 -10.48
N GLU A 233 -6.89 -35.39 -11.23
CA GLU A 233 -8.01 -35.87 -12.06
C GLU A 233 -7.52 -36.82 -13.16
N ASN A 234 -6.38 -36.51 -13.79
CA ASN A 234 -5.80 -37.37 -14.82
C ASN A 234 -5.26 -38.70 -14.26
N GLU A 235 -4.64 -38.71 -13.08
CA GLU A 235 -4.22 -39.96 -12.42
C GLU A 235 -5.41 -40.84 -12.05
N GLN A 236 -6.50 -40.25 -11.55
CA GLN A 236 -7.72 -41.00 -11.22
C GLN A 236 -8.45 -41.54 -12.47
N LEU A 237 -8.39 -40.84 -13.60
CA LEU A 237 -8.94 -41.33 -14.87
C LEU A 237 -8.11 -42.49 -15.42
N GLN A 238 -6.78 -42.41 -15.35
CA GLN A 238 -5.90 -43.53 -15.74
C GLN A 238 -6.09 -44.77 -14.86
N GLU A 239 -6.22 -44.62 -13.54
CA GLU A 239 -6.50 -45.76 -12.65
C GLU A 239 -7.85 -46.44 -12.91
N ASN A 240 -8.86 -45.69 -13.39
CA ASN A 240 -10.17 -46.25 -13.71
C ASN A 240 -10.20 -46.91 -15.10
N ASP A 241 -9.54 -46.32 -16.10
CA ASP A 241 -9.40 -46.93 -17.43
C ASP A 241 -8.59 -48.23 -17.37
N ASP A 242 -7.53 -48.28 -16.53
CA ASP A 242 -6.74 -49.50 -16.30
C ASP A 242 -7.52 -50.57 -15.49
N ALA A 243 -8.55 -50.18 -14.73
CA ALA A 243 -9.40 -51.11 -13.97
C ALA A 243 -10.50 -51.75 -14.85
N ASP A 244 -11.03 -51.02 -15.83
CA ASP A 244 -12.07 -51.51 -16.74
C ASP A 244 -11.51 -52.44 -17.85
N GLU A 245 -10.20 -52.43 -18.13
CA GLU A 245 -9.55 -53.41 -19.03
C GLU A 245 -9.33 -54.81 -18.38
N ILE A 246 -9.63 -54.99 -17.09
CA ILE A 246 -9.43 -56.25 -16.34
C ILE A 246 -10.78 -56.94 -16.04
N GLU A 247 -11.79 -56.81 -16.89
CA GLU A 247 -12.91 -57.77 -16.91
C GLU A 247 -12.63 -58.89 -17.91
N PRO A 248 -12.26 -60.11 -17.47
CA PRO A 248 -12.20 -61.26 -18.36
C PRO A 248 -13.62 -61.62 -18.78
N SER A 249 -13.87 -61.55 -20.10
CA SER A 249 -15.08 -62.09 -20.72
C SER A 249 -15.19 -63.59 -20.37
N TYR A 250 -16.08 -63.92 -19.44
CA TYR A 250 -16.48 -65.29 -19.13
C TYR A 250 -17.64 -65.75 -20.02
#